data_AF-A0A7C1BS48-F1
#
_entry.id   AF-A0A7C1BS48-F1
#
_cell.length_a   1.000
_cell.length_b   1.000
_cell.length_c   1.000
_cell.angle_alpha   90.00
_cell.angle_beta   90.00
_cell.angle_gamma   90.00
#
_symmetry.space_group_name_H-M   'P 1'
#
loop_
_entity.id
_entity.type
_entity.pdbx_description
1 polymer ?
#
loop_
_entity_poly.entity_id
_entity_poly.type
_entity_poly.pdbx_seq_one_letter_code
_entity_poly.pdbx_strand_id
1 'polypeptide(L)'
;EVCGGPNCQRIEYWVNEGCDMIFAEYGITPEMATTKIYFDGELDLKEVKQAFLTTVVPSGGYISGGATSHNRLYFNDEEGWLSSLPLLKQLLRLLLGYGGGAWSDVYHSDNTVQIGLDQREVTDYLKVSNNFAAVQDNRDYMMVTNAVLVVEKVV
;
A
#
# COMPACT_ATOMS: atom_id res chain seq x y z
N GLU A 1 25.00 -10.58 6.31
CA GLU A 1 25.80 -10.69 7.55
C GLU A 1 25.10 -11.60 8.54
N VAL A 2 25.89 -12.34 9.32
CA VAL A 2 25.42 -13.27 10.36
C VAL A 2 25.16 -12.46 11.63
N CYS A 3 23.90 -12.25 11.96
CA CYS A 3 23.55 -11.65 13.25
C CYS A 3 23.21 -12.79 14.22
N GLY A 4 24.19 -13.20 15.04
CA GLY A 4 24.06 -14.29 16.03
C GLY A 4 24.01 -13.81 17.48
N GLY A 5 23.72 -12.53 17.72
CA GLY A 5 23.67 -11.92 19.06
C GLY A 5 22.25 -11.59 19.52
N PRO A 6 22.04 -11.29 20.82
CA PRO A 6 20.73 -10.99 21.41
C PRO A 6 20.05 -9.71 20.89
N ASN A 7 20.75 -8.91 20.07
CA ASN A 7 20.24 -7.73 19.37
C ASN A 7 20.15 -7.93 17.85
N CYS A 8 20.19 -9.19 17.38
CA CYS A 8 19.97 -9.49 15.98
C CYS A 8 18.54 -9.11 15.61
N GLN A 9 18.38 -8.05 14.84
CA GLN A 9 17.11 -7.78 14.18
C GLN A 9 17.06 -8.64 12.91
N ARG A 10 16.06 -9.51 12.80
CA ARG A 10 15.78 -10.19 11.53
C ARG A 10 14.82 -9.29 10.74
N ILE A 11 15.21 -8.96 9.51
CA ILE A 11 14.39 -8.17 8.59
C ILE A 11 14.14 -9.02 7.36
N GLU A 12 12.87 -9.13 6.98
CA GLU A 12 12.41 -9.81 5.78
C GLU A 12 11.90 -8.78 4.77
N TYR A 13 12.35 -8.91 3.52
CA TYR A 13 11.98 -8.00 2.44
C TYR A 13 11.15 -8.76 1.41
N TRP A 14 9.95 -8.26 1.15
CA TRP A 14 9.11 -8.69 0.05
C TRP A 14 9.12 -7.59 -1.00
N VAL A 15 9.63 -7.89 -2.18
CA VAL A 15 9.74 -6.92 -3.28
C VAL A 15 8.93 -7.43 -4.44
N ASN A 16 8.04 -6.59 -4.94
CA ASN A 16 7.35 -6.83 -6.20
C ASN A 16 7.57 -5.63 -7.11
N GLU A 17 7.94 -5.91 -8.35
CA GLU A 17 8.28 -4.95 -9.39
C GLU A 17 7.39 -5.16 -10.61
N GLY A 18 7.10 -4.09 -11.32
CA GLY A 18 6.23 -4.04 -12.48
C GLY A 18 6.23 -2.65 -13.09
N CYS A 19 5.27 -2.38 -13.97
CA CYS A 19 5.01 -1.03 -14.46
C CYS A 19 3.61 -0.98 -15.05
N ASP A 20 2.64 -0.57 -14.23
CA ASP A 20 1.28 -0.31 -14.70
C ASP A 20 1.08 1.19 -14.84
N MET A 21 0.73 1.61 -16.05
CA MET A 21 0.28 2.97 -16.31
C MET A 21 -1.24 3.03 -16.11
N ILE A 22 -1.69 3.82 -15.13
CA ILE A 22 -3.10 3.98 -14.78
C ILE A 22 -3.52 5.44 -14.88
N PHE A 23 -4.70 5.67 -15.47
CA PHE A 23 -5.25 7.01 -15.64
C PHE A 23 -6.79 6.96 -15.70
N ALA A 24 -7.42 7.48 -14.65
CA ALA A 24 -8.88 7.56 -14.47
C ALA A 24 -9.49 8.74 -15.23
N GLU A 25 -9.15 8.85 -16.51
CA GLU A 25 -9.71 9.83 -17.44
C GLU A 25 -10.17 9.12 -18.73
N TYR A 26 -10.82 9.83 -19.65
CA TYR A 26 -11.26 9.30 -20.95
C TYR A 26 -12.22 8.09 -20.86
N GLY A 27 -13.11 8.09 -19.85
CA GLY A 27 -14.11 7.04 -19.65
C GLY A 27 -13.64 5.89 -18.74
N ILE A 28 -12.43 5.98 -18.18
CA ILE A 28 -11.93 5.06 -17.16
C ILE A 28 -12.32 5.60 -15.77
N THR A 29 -12.97 4.77 -14.95
CA THR A 29 -13.29 5.14 -13.56
C THR A 29 -12.08 4.88 -12.64
N PRO A 30 -12.00 5.51 -11.46
CA PRO A 30 -10.95 5.21 -10.48
C PRO A 30 -10.84 3.72 -10.13
N GLU A 31 -11.97 3.02 -10.02
CA GLU A 31 -12.01 1.58 -9.74
C GLU A 31 -11.34 0.77 -10.87
N MET A 32 -11.54 1.17 -12.13
CA MET A 32 -10.85 0.58 -13.28
C MET A 32 -9.36 0.98 -13.32
N ALA A 33 -9.02 2.19 -12.87
CA ALA A 33 -7.66 2.70 -12.76
C ALA A 33 -7.00 2.31 -11.43
N THR A 34 -7.24 1.08 -10.97
CA THR A 34 -6.64 0.53 -9.75
C THR A 34 -5.83 -0.71 -10.10
N THR A 35 -4.56 -0.75 -9.71
CA THR A 35 -3.70 -1.94 -9.83
C THR A 35 -3.41 -2.55 -8.46
N LYS A 36 -3.22 -3.87 -8.43
CA LYS A 36 -2.88 -4.64 -7.22
C LYS A 36 -1.49 -5.25 -7.35
N ILE A 37 -0.74 -5.15 -6.27
CA ILE A 37 0.61 -5.68 -6.14
C ILE A 37 0.58 -6.71 -5.02
N TYR A 38 0.88 -7.97 -5.35
CA TYR A 38 0.79 -9.09 -4.41
C TYR A 38 2.16 -9.42 -3.79
N PHE A 39 2.15 -9.74 -2.51
CA PHE A 39 3.28 -10.28 -1.77
C PHE A 39 2.98 -11.75 -1.49
N ASP A 40 3.39 -12.62 -2.42
CA ASP A 40 3.05 -14.04 -2.44
C ASP A 40 3.88 -14.85 -1.45
N GLY A 41 3.25 -15.42 -0.43
CA GLY A 41 3.90 -16.28 0.55
C GLY A 41 3.17 -16.30 1.88
N GLU A 42 3.81 -16.88 2.88
CA GLU A 42 3.27 -16.96 4.25
C GLU A 42 4.16 -16.21 5.25
N LEU A 43 3.53 -15.43 6.12
CA LEU A 43 4.14 -14.73 7.25
C LEU A 43 3.73 -15.40 8.55
N ASP A 44 4.71 -15.69 9.42
CA ASP A 44 4.42 -15.97 10.82
C ASP A 44 4.20 -14.66 11.57
N LEU A 45 2.94 -14.27 11.72
CA LEU A 45 2.55 -13.03 12.41
C LEU A 45 2.98 -12.98 13.87
N LYS A 46 3.30 -14.11 14.51
CA LYS A 46 3.80 -14.13 15.90
C LYS A 46 5.25 -13.65 16.00
N GLU A 47 6.01 -13.80 14.92
CA GLU A 47 7.37 -13.30 14.83
C GLU A 47 7.40 -11.84 14.38
N VAL A 48 6.29 -11.24 13.93
CA VAL A 48 6.29 -9.86 13.42
C VAL A 48 6.32 -8.86 14.58
N LYS A 49 7.34 -8.00 14.56
CA LYS A 49 7.44 -6.84 15.44
C LYS A 49 6.79 -5.61 14.80
N GLN A 50 7.13 -5.34 13.54
CA GLN A 50 6.65 -4.17 12.80
C GLN A 50 6.73 -4.45 11.30
N ALA A 51 5.87 -3.81 10.50
CA ALA A 51 5.97 -3.88 9.05
C ALA A 51 5.72 -2.53 8.39
N PHE A 52 6.48 -2.27 7.33
CA PHE A 52 6.42 -1.04 6.54
C PHE A 52 6.18 -1.37 5.07
N LEU A 53 5.20 -0.71 4.47
CA LEU A 53 4.97 -0.73 3.03
C LEU A 53 5.58 0.54 2.44
N THR A 54 6.47 0.38 1.46
CA THR A 54 6.93 1.46 0.59
C THR A 54 6.40 1.21 -0.82
N THR A 55 5.82 2.23 -1.46
CA THR A 55 5.40 2.18 -2.86
C THR A 55 6.10 3.26 -3.67
N VAL A 56 6.44 2.91 -4.91
CA VAL A 56 7.16 3.77 -5.86
C VAL A 56 6.25 3.99 -7.07
N VAL A 57 5.84 5.24 -7.25
CA VAL A 57 4.86 5.63 -8.25
C VAL A 57 5.32 6.91 -8.97
N PRO A 58 6.16 6.80 -10.01
CA PRO A 58 6.45 7.92 -10.90
C PRO A 58 5.18 8.62 -11.40
N SER A 59 5.25 9.95 -11.47
CA SER A 59 4.10 10.84 -11.73
C SER A 59 2.97 10.80 -10.70
N GLY A 60 3.04 9.90 -9.71
CA GLY A 60 2.07 9.80 -8.63
C GLY A 60 1.93 11.11 -7.86
N GLY A 61 0.73 11.67 -7.86
CA GLY A 61 0.43 12.93 -7.19
C GLY A 61 1.01 14.18 -7.85
N TYR A 62 1.34 14.13 -9.14
CA TYR A 62 1.75 15.30 -9.90
C TYR A 62 0.50 16.10 -10.28
N ILE A 63 0.50 17.39 -9.94
CA ILE A 63 -0.67 18.23 -10.18
C ILE A 63 -0.23 19.51 -10.86
N SER A 64 -0.79 19.74 -12.05
CA SER A 64 -0.73 21.02 -12.73
C SER A 64 -1.78 21.96 -12.11
N GLY A 65 -1.37 23.12 -11.59
CA GLY A 65 -2.31 24.22 -11.31
C GLY A 65 -3.00 24.24 -9.94
N GLY A 66 -2.50 23.54 -8.91
CA GLY A 66 -2.89 23.76 -7.51
C GLY A 66 -4.14 23.03 -7.02
N ALA A 67 -4.60 21.99 -7.72
CA ALA A 67 -5.57 21.03 -7.16
C ALA A 67 -4.89 20.12 -6.10
N THR A 68 -5.69 19.34 -5.37
CA THR A 68 -5.20 18.25 -4.50
C THR A 68 -5.09 16.97 -5.33
N SER A 69 -4.07 16.14 -5.05
CA SER A 69 -3.98 14.83 -5.69
C SER A 69 -5.16 14.01 -5.21
N HIS A 70 -5.65 13.08 -6.02
CA HIS A 70 -6.83 12.30 -5.67
C HIS A 70 -6.57 10.78 -5.71
N ASN A 71 -5.30 10.40 -5.64
CA ASN A 71 -4.88 9.00 -5.58
C ASN A 71 -5.19 8.34 -4.24
N ARG A 72 -5.20 7.01 -4.25
CA ARG A 72 -5.34 6.21 -3.04
C ARG A 72 -4.36 5.05 -3.02
N LEU A 73 -3.90 4.72 -1.82
CA LEU A 73 -3.19 3.48 -1.53
C LEU A 73 -4.03 2.65 -0.59
N TYR A 74 -4.06 1.35 -0.85
CA TYR A 74 -4.70 0.34 -0.04
C TYR A 74 -3.68 -0.72 0.35
N PHE A 75 -3.83 -1.32 1.52
CA PHE A 75 -3.08 -2.50 1.92
C PHE A 75 -4.02 -3.49 2.61
N ASN A 76 -4.18 -4.66 2.00
CA ASN A 76 -5.13 -5.70 2.41
C ASN A 76 -6.58 -5.24 2.56
N ASP A 77 -6.92 -4.07 2.01
CA ASP A 77 -8.27 -3.54 2.02
C ASP A 77 -8.96 -3.97 0.74
N GLU A 78 -9.96 -4.84 0.90
CA GLU A 78 -10.76 -5.30 -0.22
C GLU A 78 -11.98 -4.40 -0.38
N GLU A 79 -12.20 -3.94 -1.61
CA GLU A 79 -13.51 -3.40 -1.97
C GLU A 79 -14.53 -4.54 -1.96
N GLY A 80 -15.49 -4.47 -1.04
CA GLY A 80 -16.54 -5.45 -0.88
C GLY A 80 -17.80 -4.80 -0.33
N TRP A 81 -18.83 -5.59 -0.04
CA TRP A 81 -20.09 -5.07 0.49
C TRP A 81 -19.89 -4.26 1.79
N LEU A 82 -18.89 -4.61 2.61
CA LEU A 82 -18.51 -3.90 3.84
C LEU A 82 -18.02 -2.47 3.58
N SER A 83 -17.49 -2.17 2.39
CA SER A 83 -17.10 -0.81 1.99
C SER A 83 -18.30 0.15 1.97
N SER A 84 -19.51 -0.37 1.74
CA SER A 84 -20.76 0.40 1.80
C SER A 84 -21.27 0.63 3.23
N LEU A 85 -20.64 0.00 4.24
CA LEU A 85 -21.04 0.06 5.65
C LEU A 85 -19.86 0.48 6.54
N PRO A 86 -19.45 1.76 6.51
CA PRO A 86 -18.23 2.23 7.17
C PRO A 86 -18.21 1.98 8.68
N LEU A 87 -19.37 2.11 9.35
CA LEU A 87 -19.50 1.83 10.79
C LEU A 87 -19.25 0.35 11.12
N LEU A 88 -19.78 -0.57 10.32
CA LEU A 88 -19.59 -2.00 10.53
C LEU A 88 -18.14 -2.41 10.24
N LYS A 89 -17.53 -1.87 9.19
CA LYS A 89 -16.11 -2.08 8.88
C LYS A 89 -15.21 -1.62 10.04
N GLN A 90 -15.47 -0.44 10.59
CA GLN A 90 -14.74 0.07 11.74
C GLN A 90 -14.93 -0.78 12.99
N LEU A 91 -16.15 -1.25 13.23
CA LEU A 91 -16.48 -2.13 14.35
C LEU A 91 -15.79 -3.50 14.23
N LEU A 92 -15.83 -4.14 13.06
CA LEU A 92 -15.14 -5.42 12.83
C LEU A 92 -13.62 -5.27 12.92
N ARG A 93 -13.07 -4.12 12.53
CA ARG A 93 -11.65 -3.82 12.76
C ARG A 93 -11.33 -3.77 14.25
N LEU A 94 -12.12 -3.04 15.04
CA LEU A 94 -11.91 -2.90 16.49
C LEU A 94 -12.08 -4.21 17.25
N LEU A 95 -13.09 -5.02 16.89
CA LEU A 95 -13.41 -6.25 17.63
C LEU A 95 -12.65 -7.48 17.13
N LEU A 96 -12.32 -7.56 15.84
CA LEU A 96 -11.82 -8.79 15.20
C LEU A 96 -10.52 -8.58 14.42
N GLY A 97 -9.94 -7.38 14.42
CA GLY A 97 -8.79 -7.06 13.57
C GLY A 97 -9.10 -7.19 12.07
N TYR A 98 -10.38 -7.14 11.69
CA TYR A 98 -10.80 -7.34 10.32
C TYR A 98 -10.72 -6.03 9.51
N GLY A 99 -10.02 -6.08 8.38
CA GLY A 99 -9.96 -4.98 7.41
C GLY A 99 -8.54 -4.65 6.98
N GLY A 100 -8.42 -3.80 5.96
CA GLY A 100 -7.13 -3.29 5.53
C GLY A 100 -6.95 -1.81 5.83
N GLY A 101 -5.78 -1.31 5.46
CA GLY A 101 -5.49 0.12 5.45
C GLY A 101 -5.94 0.73 4.13
N ALA A 102 -6.58 1.89 4.20
CA ALA A 102 -6.97 2.69 3.04
C ALA A 102 -6.65 4.15 3.35
N TRP A 103 -5.97 4.81 2.43
CA TRP A 103 -5.50 6.18 2.61
C TRP A 103 -5.61 6.94 1.29
N SER A 104 -5.93 8.23 1.37
CA SER A 104 -6.08 9.12 0.21
C SER A 104 -4.97 10.14 0.16
N ASP A 105 -4.69 10.63 -1.04
CA ASP A 105 -3.79 11.73 -1.36
C ASP A 105 -2.37 11.47 -0.83
N VAL A 106 -1.88 10.25 -1.08
CA VAL A 106 -0.67 9.71 -0.44
C VAL A 106 0.60 10.05 -1.19
N TYR A 107 0.49 10.27 -2.51
CA TYR A 107 1.61 10.68 -3.33
C TYR A 107 1.60 12.19 -3.53
N HIS A 108 2.80 12.76 -3.46
CA HIS A 108 3.06 14.18 -3.70
C HIS A 108 4.27 14.29 -4.62
N SER A 109 4.06 14.79 -5.84
CA SER A 109 5.12 15.11 -6.78
C SER A 109 4.91 16.50 -7.40
N ASP A 110 5.99 17.14 -7.81
CA ASP A 110 6.02 18.47 -8.41
C ASP A 110 7.12 18.55 -9.48
N ASN A 111 7.36 19.73 -10.04
CA ASN A 111 8.37 19.93 -11.10
C ASN A 111 9.82 19.56 -10.68
N THR A 112 10.08 19.35 -9.39
CA THR A 112 11.38 18.97 -8.83
C THR A 112 11.40 17.52 -8.32
N VAL A 113 10.28 17.02 -7.82
CA VAL A 113 10.10 15.64 -7.33
C VAL A 113 9.14 14.94 -8.28
N GLN A 114 9.65 14.09 -9.17
CA GLN A 114 8.83 13.41 -10.20
C GLN A 114 8.46 11.97 -9.84
N ILE A 115 8.90 11.48 -8.68
CA ILE A 115 8.63 10.13 -8.19
C ILE A 115 7.80 10.25 -6.91
N GLY A 116 6.53 9.86 -7.00
CA GLY A 116 5.68 9.69 -5.83
C GLY A 116 6.21 8.52 -4.99
N LEU A 117 6.56 8.81 -3.74
CA LEU A 117 6.95 7.81 -2.76
C LEU A 117 6.00 7.92 -1.58
N ASP A 118 5.54 6.76 -1.13
CA ASP A 118 4.86 6.67 0.15
C ASP A 118 5.44 5.51 0.94
N GLN A 119 5.75 5.76 2.21
CA GLN A 119 6.13 4.75 3.18
C GLN A 119 5.21 4.85 4.39
N ARG A 120 4.67 3.71 4.82
CA ARG A 120 3.78 3.65 5.99
C ARG A 120 3.90 2.35 6.75
N GLU A 121 3.63 2.44 8.05
CA GLU A 121 3.47 1.27 8.88
C GLU A 121 2.17 0.54 8.56
N VAL A 122 2.25 -0.78 8.35
CA VAL A 122 1.13 -1.65 7.98
C VAL A 122 0.98 -2.87 8.89
N THR A 123 1.68 -2.90 10.02
CA THR A 123 1.73 -4.03 10.97
C THR A 123 0.34 -4.60 11.28
N ASP A 124 -0.61 -3.72 11.66
CA ASP A 124 -1.97 -4.10 12.08
C ASP A 124 -2.83 -4.67 10.95
N TYR A 125 -2.41 -4.55 9.69
CA TYR A 125 -3.17 -4.98 8.52
C TYR A 125 -2.62 -6.25 7.89
N LEU A 126 -1.51 -6.81 8.40
CA LEU A 126 -0.90 -8.01 7.84
C LEU A 126 -1.83 -9.22 7.93
N LYS A 127 -1.84 -10.00 6.86
CA LYS A 127 -2.46 -11.32 6.80
C LYS A 127 -1.35 -12.39 6.82
N VAL A 128 -1.71 -13.60 7.24
CA VAL A 128 -0.79 -14.75 7.17
C VAL A 128 -0.33 -15.00 5.74
N SER A 129 -1.21 -14.82 4.75
CA SER A 129 -0.87 -15.01 3.34
C SER A 129 -1.67 -14.08 2.45
N ASN A 130 -1.28 -14.02 1.17
CA ASN A 130 -1.94 -13.22 0.13
C ASN A 130 -2.05 -11.74 0.53
N ASN A 131 -0.97 -11.19 1.09
CA ASN A 131 -0.90 -9.76 1.35
C ASN A 131 -0.84 -9.02 0.01
N PHE A 132 -1.52 -7.89 -0.10
CA PHE A 132 -1.46 -7.06 -1.30
C PHE A 132 -1.53 -5.58 -0.96
N ALA A 133 -0.86 -4.78 -1.78
CA ALA A 133 -1.10 -3.34 -1.89
C ALA A 133 -1.95 -3.06 -3.14
N ALA A 134 -2.73 -1.99 -3.13
CA ALA A 134 -3.40 -1.52 -4.34
C ALA A 134 -3.24 -0.01 -4.48
N VAL A 135 -2.94 0.45 -5.69
CA VAL A 135 -2.79 1.87 -6.01
C VAL A 135 -3.88 2.26 -6.99
N GLN A 136 -4.60 3.34 -6.68
CA GLN A 136 -5.70 3.85 -7.48
C GLN A 136 -5.40 5.28 -7.92
N ASP A 137 -5.57 5.53 -9.23
CA ASP A 137 -5.58 6.87 -9.78
C ASP A 137 -6.96 7.51 -9.72
N ASN A 138 -6.97 8.83 -9.60
CA ASN A 138 -8.16 9.64 -9.85
C ASN A 138 -7.76 10.94 -10.54
N ARG A 139 -7.36 10.84 -11.82
CA ARG A 139 -7.03 11.95 -12.71
C ARG A 139 -5.67 12.61 -12.45
N ASP A 140 -4.75 11.91 -11.79
CA ASP A 140 -3.38 12.39 -11.57
C ASP A 140 -2.41 11.85 -12.63
N TYR A 141 -2.78 10.74 -13.32
CA TYR A 141 -1.91 9.92 -14.17
C TYR A 141 -0.72 9.36 -13.38
N MET A 142 -0.61 8.04 -13.31
CA MET A 142 0.41 7.40 -12.48
C MET A 142 1.05 6.20 -13.16
N MET A 143 2.34 6.02 -12.94
CA MET A 143 3.05 4.78 -13.28
C MET A 143 3.38 4.06 -11.98
N VAL A 144 2.72 2.94 -11.71
CA VAL A 144 2.94 2.16 -10.49
C VAL A 144 4.01 1.12 -10.78
N THR A 145 5.19 1.23 -10.15
CA THR A 145 6.35 0.42 -10.55
C THR A 145 6.77 -0.59 -9.50
N ASN A 146 6.91 -0.21 -8.24
CA ASN A 146 7.46 -1.10 -7.22
C ASN A 146 6.67 -0.97 -5.92
N ALA A 147 6.55 -2.09 -5.20
CA ALA A 147 6.20 -2.08 -3.80
C ALA A 147 7.16 -2.97 -3.01
N VAL A 148 7.57 -2.47 -1.85
CA VAL A 148 8.43 -3.16 -0.91
C VAL A 148 7.71 -3.25 0.43
N LEU A 149 7.44 -4.47 0.87
CA LEU A 149 6.97 -4.75 2.23
C LEU A 149 8.17 -5.22 3.05
N VAL A 150 8.56 -4.40 4.03
CA VAL A 150 9.62 -4.69 4.98
C VAL A 150 8.99 -5.19 6.26
N VAL A 151 9.39 -6.37 6.74
CA VAL A 151 8.88 -6.98 7.97
C VAL A 151 10.04 -7.16 8.95
N GLU A 152 9.97 -6.43 10.06
CA GLU A 152 10.88 -6.61 11.19
C GLU A 152 10.36 -7.74 12.08
N LYS A 153 11.24 -8.67 12.46
CA LYS A 153 10.89 -9.81 13.31
C LYS A 153 11.49 -9.74 14.70
N VAL A 154 10.73 -10.18 15.70
CA VAL A 154 11.22 -10.53 17.04
C VAL A 154 11.92 -11.88 16.96
N VAL A 155 13.15 -11.94 17.49
CA VAL A 155 13.97 -13.17 17.57
C VAL A 155 13.65 -13.95 18.83
#